data_AF-A0A954PHU2-F1
#
_entry.id   AF-A0A954PHU2-F1
#
_cell.length_a   1.000
_cell.length_b   1.000
_cell.length_c   1.000
_cell.angle_alpha   90.00
_cell.angle_beta   90.00
_cell.angle_gamma   90.00
#
_symmetry.space_group_name_H-M   'P 1'
#
loop_
_entity.id
_entity.type
_entity.pdbx_description
1 polymer ?
#
loop_
_entity_poly.entity_id
_entity_poly.type
_entity_poly.pdbx_seq_one_letter_code
_entity_poly.pdbx_strand_id
1 'polypeptide(L)'
;VLSLITAAGALSGQLLGRDWLAPISVAVVFGMLVVTKAFGYAEVVLMARKGSSFAASLFEPADLGRTLVRERSVRLQGTRQWETVWQTLTEFAEAEGLCKVHMDLNVPWLEEGFHGTWQRSKMPDRHDCWNTGMPIHVSQRMAGRIDIVGPAGVGQALPTLAKFLELVEDLIPQIELLV
;
A
#
# COMPACT_ATOMS: atom_id res chain seq x y z
N VAL A 1 -25.23 26.47 -15.87
CA VAL A 1 -24.22 26.56 -16.95
C VAL A 1 -24.13 25.26 -17.74
N LEU A 2 -23.88 24.09 -17.11
CA LEU A 2 -23.92 22.80 -17.80
C LEU A 2 -25.27 22.49 -18.49
N SER A 3 -26.40 22.72 -17.82
CA SER A 3 -27.73 22.51 -18.41
C SER A 3 -27.99 23.34 -19.66
N LEU A 4 -27.41 24.54 -19.74
CA LEU A 4 -27.51 25.47 -20.87
C LEU A 4 -26.65 24.99 -22.05
N ILE A 5 -25.49 24.40 -21.77
CA ILE A 5 -24.59 23.80 -22.77
C ILE A 5 -25.16 22.49 -23.30
N THR A 6 -25.76 21.65 -22.44
CA THR A 6 -26.44 20.41 -22.85
C THR A 6 -27.69 20.70 -23.68
N ALA A 7 -28.50 21.69 -23.29
CA ALA A 7 -29.68 22.10 -24.05
C ALA A 7 -29.29 22.70 -25.42
N ALA A 8 -28.25 23.54 -25.48
CA ALA A 8 -27.75 24.10 -26.74
C ALA A 8 -27.15 23.02 -27.68
N GLY A 9 -26.46 22.02 -27.13
CA GLY A 9 -25.93 20.88 -27.89
C GLY A 9 -27.03 19.94 -28.42
N ALA A 10 -28.08 19.69 -27.63
CA ALA A 10 -29.23 18.91 -28.04
C ALA A 10 -30.06 19.62 -29.13
N LEU A 11 -30.31 20.93 -28.98
CA LEU A 11 -31.00 21.76 -29.96
C LEU A 11 -30.20 21.90 -31.27
N SER A 12 -28.87 22.03 -31.20
CA SER A 12 -28.02 22.09 -32.39
C SER A 12 -27.96 20.75 -33.15
N GLY A 13 -28.06 19.62 -32.45
CA GLY A 13 -28.09 18.29 -33.06
C GLY A 13 -29.36 18.01 -33.86
N GLN A 14 -30.49 18.60 -33.47
CA GLN A 14 -31.78 18.35 -34.12
C GLN A 14 -32.00 19.20 -35.39
N LEU A 15 -31.30 20.33 -35.53
CA LEU A 15 -31.41 21.23 -36.68
C LEU A 15 -30.57 20.82 -37.90
N LEU A 16 -29.60 19.91 -37.74
CA LEU A 16 -28.62 19.58 -38.78
C LEU A 16 -28.87 18.27 -39.54
N GLY A 17 -29.94 17.52 -39.22
CA GLY A 17 -30.40 16.37 -40.02
C GLY A 17 -29.29 15.35 -40.35
N ARG A 18 -28.33 15.19 -39.45
CA ARG A 18 -27.15 14.34 -39.66
C ARG A 18 -26.94 13.49 -38.42
N ASP A 19 -27.49 12.28 -38.49
CA ASP A 19 -27.59 11.29 -37.41
C ASP A 19 -26.27 10.91 -36.71
N TRP A 20 -25.12 11.36 -37.25
CA TRP A 20 -23.79 11.10 -36.71
C TRP A 20 -23.32 12.11 -35.64
N LEU A 21 -23.95 13.27 -35.52
CA LEU A 21 -23.50 14.33 -34.58
C LEU A 21 -24.00 14.11 -33.14
N ALA A 22 -25.07 13.33 -32.96
CA ALA A 22 -25.62 12.99 -31.66
C ALA A 22 -24.66 12.19 -30.75
N PRO A 23 -23.96 11.13 -31.20
CA PRO A 23 -23.00 10.42 -30.35
C PRO A 23 -21.76 11.26 -30.01
N ILE A 24 -21.36 12.17 -30.89
CA ILE A 24 -20.19 13.05 -30.67
C ILE A 24 -20.47 14.04 -29.54
N SER A 25 -21.64 14.66 -29.50
CA SER A 25 -21.99 15.61 -28.44
C SER A 25 -22.10 14.92 -27.07
N VAL A 26 -22.61 13.69 -27.02
CA VAL A 26 -22.63 12.87 -25.80
C VAL A 26 -21.21 12.55 -25.34
N ALA A 27 -20.33 12.13 -26.25
CA ALA A 27 -18.93 11.82 -25.92
C ALA A 27 -18.17 13.06 -25.40
N VAL A 28 -18.42 14.23 -25.99
CA VAL A 28 -17.81 15.50 -25.56
C VAL A 28 -18.31 15.92 -24.17
N VAL A 29 -19.61 15.81 -23.90
CA VAL A 29 -20.17 16.09 -22.56
C VAL A 29 -19.60 15.12 -21.52
N PHE A 30 -19.49 13.84 -21.86
CA PHE A 30 -18.89 12.82 -20.98
C PHE A 30 -17.42 13.11 -20.70
N GLY A 31 -16.63 13.45 -21.73
CA GLY A 31 -15.23 13.84 -21.58
C GLY A 31 -15.06 15.11 -20.75
N MET A 32 -15.93 16.09 -20.92
CA MET A 32 -15.88 17.33 -20.16
C MET A 32 -16.22 17.10 -18.68
N LEU A 33 -17.18 16.21 -18.35
CA LEU A 33 -17.50 15.81 -16.99
C LEU A 33 -16.34 15.12 -16.27
N VAL A 34 -15.58 14.29 -17.00
CA VAL A 34 -14.36 13.63 -16.49
C VAL A 34 -13.26 14.65 -16.22
N VAL A 35 -13.07 15.62 -17.13
CA VAL A 35 -12.04 16.67 -16.99
C VAL A 35 -12.38 17.69 -15.90
N THR A 36 -13.66 18.05 -15.72
CA THR A 36 -14.10 19.07 -14.75
C THR A 36 -14.18 18.59 -13.29
N LYS A 37 -13.80 17.34 -12.99
CA LYS A 37 -13.71 16.79 -11.62
C LYS A 37 -14.98 16.99 -10.77
N ALA A 38 -16.17 16.84 -11.36
CA ALA A 38 -17.42 17.09 -10.65
C ALA A 38 -17.77 16.00 -9.61
N PHE A 39 -17.49 14.72 -9.88
CA PHE A 39 -17.49 13.60 -8.91
C PHE A 39 -16.88 12.40 -9.66
N GLY A 40 -15.89 11.70 -9.09
CA GLY A 40 -15.30 10.50 -9.69
C GLY A 40 -13.80 10.54 -10.01
N TYR A 41 -13.12 11.70 -9.90
CA TYR A 41 -11.65 11.73 -10.05
C TYR A 41 -10.95 10.89 -8.97
N ALA A 42 -11.44 10.95 -7.73
CA ALA A 42 -10.93 10.13 -6.64
C ALA A 42 -11.16 8.63 -6.88
N GLU A 43 -12.33 8.24 -7.38
CA GLU A 43 -12.64 6.83 -7.68
C GLU A 43 -11.84 6.29 -8.86
N VAL A 44 -11.63 7.10 -9.91
CA VAL A 44 -10.80 6.73 -11.06
C VAL A 44 -9.33 6.63 -10.67
N VAL A 45 -8.80 7.53 -9.82
CA VAL A 45 -7.42 7.43 -9.31
C VAL A 45 -7.26 6.17 -8.45
N LEU A 46 -8.27 5.80 -7.65
CA LEU A 46 -8.25 4.58 -6.84
C LEU A 46 -8.37 3.31 -7.70
N MET A 47 -9.24 3.29 -8.72
CA MET A 47 -9.33 2.18 -9.68
C MET A 47 -8.08 2.07 -10.55
N ALA A 48 -7.48 3.18 -10.98
CA ALA A 48 -6.22 3.19 -11.74
C ALA A 48 -5.06 2.65 -10.90
N ARG A 49 -4.98 3.01 -9.60
CA ARG A 49 -4.00 2.44 -8.66
C ARG A 49 -4.21 0.94 -8.42
N LYS A 50 -5.47 0.47 -8.40
CA LYS A 50 -5.80 -0.96 -8.22
C LYS A 50 -5.59 -1.77 -9.51
N GLY A 51 -5.77 -1.14 -10.68
CA GLY A 51 -5.53 -1.73 -11.99
C GLY A 51 -4.05 -1.79 -12.37
N SER A 52 -3.25 -0.80 -11.96
CA SER A 52 -1.81 -0.77 -12.27
C SER A 52 -1.04 -1.92 -11.62
N SER A 53 -1.43 -2.38 -10.42
CA SER A 53 -0.81 -3.55 -9.80
C SER A 53 -1.16 -4.87 -10.49
N PHE A 54 -2.34 -4.96 -11.10
CA PHE A 54 -2.75 -6.12 -11.92
C PHE A 54 -2.05 -6.11 -13.28
N ALA A 55 -1.92 -4.96 -13.92
CA ALA A 55 -1.21 -4.82 -15.18
C ALA A 55 0.30 -5.09 -15.01
N ALA A 56 0.93 -4.56 -13.96
CA ALA A 56 2.33 -4.84 -13.64
C ALA A 56 2.59 -6.34 -13.48
N SER A 57 1.67 -7.07 -12.82
CA SER A 57 1.80 -8.52 -12.62
C SER A 57 1.70 -9.38 -13.88
N LEU A 58 1.16 -8.83 -14.98
CA LEU A 58 1.08 -9.52 -16.27
C LEU A 58 2.26 -9.20 -17.21
N PHE A 59 3.02 -8.14 -16.92
CA PHE A 59 4.14 -7.69 -17.74
C PHE A 59 5.52 -7.89 -17.11
N GLU A 60 5.61 -8.40 -15.88
CA GLU A 60 6.90 -8.74 -15.27
C GLU A 60 7.43 -10.06 -15.86
N PRO A 61 8.55 -10.04 -16.62
CA PRO A 61 9.19 -11.26 -17.09
C PRO A 61 9.66 -12.06 -15.88
N ALA A 62 9.45 -13.37 -15.91
CA ALA A 62 9.97 -14.30 -14.92
C ALA A 62 11.51 -14.28 -14.98
N ASP A 63 12.13 -13.43 -14.16
CA ASP A 63 13.57 -13.33 -14.05
C ASP A 63 14.10 -14.51 -13.22
N LEU A 64 14.85 -15.38 -13.90
CA LEU A 64 15.54 -16.51 -13.32
C LEU A 64 16.70 -16.00 -12.45
N GLY A 65 16.70 -16.37 -11.16
CA GLY A 65 17.96 -16.65 -10.47
C GLY A 65 18.54 -15.56 -9.56
N ARG A 66 17.74 -14.64 -9.03
CA ARG A 66 18.10 -13.91 -7.81
C ARG A 66 17.04 -14.15 -6.75
N THR A 67 17.48 -14.22 -5.49
CA THR A 67 16.66 -14.34 -4.28
C THR A 67 15.72 -13.13 -4.21
N LEU A 68 14.60 -13.19 -4.93
CA LEU A 68 13.63 -12.11 -5.02
C LEU A 68 13.02 -11.93 -3.63
N VAL A 69 13.27 -10.79 -3.01
CA VAL A 69 12.59 -10.34 -1.81
C VAL A 69 11.36 -9.58 -2.26
N ARG A 70 10.17 -9.94 -1.78
CA ARG A 70 8.93 -9.24 -2.12
C ARG A 70 8.63 -8.27 -0.99
N GLU A 71 9.05 -7.03 -1.17
CA GLU A 71 8.73 -5.91 -0.29
C GLU A 71 7.47 -5.18 -0.80
N ARG A 72 6.51 -4.97 0.10
CA ARG A 72 5.30 -4.18 -0.16
C ARG A 72 5.03 -3.30 1.06
N SER A 73 5.49 -2.06 1.00
CA SER A 73 5.05 -0.99 1.90
C SER A 73 3.97 -0.15 1.22
N VAL A 74 2.88 0.11 1.94
CA VAL A 74 1.80 1.01 1.51
C VAL A 74 1.56 1.98 2.66
N ARG A 75 1.90 3.24 2.43
CA ARG A 75 1.41 4.35 3.25
C ARG A 75 -0.07 4.52 2.96
N LEU A 76 -0.91 4.39 3.97
CA LEU A 76 -2.35 4.57 3.80
C LEU A 76 -2.72 6.05 3.99
N GLN A 77 -2.17 6.73 5.01
CA GLN A 77 -2.40 8.16 5.30
C GLN A 77 -1.22 8.76 6.12
N GLY A 78 -0.95 10.07 5.99
CA GLY A 78 0.01 10.79 6.85
C GLY A 78 1.30 11.31 6.22
N THR A 79 2.00 12.25 6.89
CA THR A 79 3.26 12.89 6.45
C THR A 79 4.51 12.36 7.16
N ARG A 80 4.35 11.47 8.14
CA ARG A 80 5.45 11.02 9.00
C ARG A 80 6.34 9.96 8.36
N GLN A 81 7.58 9.86 8.83
CA GLN A 81 8.66 9.06 8.22
C GLN A 81 8.67 7.62 8.75
N TRP A 82 7.53 6.94 8.69
CA TRP A 82 7.43 5.52 9.05
C TRP A 82 8.29 4.62 8.13
N GLU A 83 8.71 5.14 6.98
CA GLU A 83 9.65 4.50 6.06
C GLU A 83 11.00 4.21 6.72
N THR A 84 11.49 5.10 7.60
CA THR A 84 12.79 4.89 8.25
C THR A 84 12.73 3.71 9.22
N VAL A 85 11.70 3.66 10.05
CA VAL A 85 11.45 2.53 10.97
C VAL A 85 11.24 1.25 10.17
N TRP A 86 10.46 1.33 9.09
CA TRP A 86 10.22 0.20 8.20
C TRP A 86 11.50 -0.32 7.55
N GLN A 87 12.35 0.58 7.03
CA GLN A 87 13.61 0.22 6.40
C GLN A 87 14.55 -0.49 7.39
N THR A 88 14.66 0.00 8.62
CA THR A 88 15.46 -0.67 9.66
C THR A 88 14.94 -2.09 9.94
N LEU A 89 13.61 -2.27 9.97
CA LEU A 89 13.00 -3.60 10.17
C LEU A 89 13.25 -4.54 8.98
N THR A 90 13.25 -4.05 7.74
CA THR A 90 13.53 -4.88 6.56
C THR A 90 15.01 -5.24 6.45
N GLU A 91 15.92 -4.31 6.78
CA GLU A 91 17.36 -4.56 6.87
C GLU A 91 17.68 -5.64 7.93
N PHE A 92 17.04 -5.56 9.10
CA PHE A 92 17.13 -6.61 10.12
C PHE A 92 16.61 -7.96 9.60
N ALA A 93 15.50 -7.97 8.87
CA ALA A 93 14.92 -9.18 8.31
C ALA A 93 15.85 -9.88 7.32
N GLU A 94 16.57 -9.09 6.51
CA GLU A 94 17.58 -9.59 5.60
C GLU A 94 18.79 -10.15 6.34
N ALA A 95 19.32 -9.40 7.32
CA ALA A 95 20.49 -9.76 8.10
C ALA A 95 20.29 -11.03 8.94
N GLU A 96 19.15 -11.18 9.59
CA GLU A 96 18.84 -12.32 10.47
C GLU A 96 18.18 -13.50 9.73
N GLY A 97 18.04 -13.43 8.41
CA GLY A 97 17.50 -14.55 7.64
C GLY A 97 16.00 -14.79 7.83
N LEU A 98 15.22 -13.77 8.24
CA LEU A 98 13.78 -13.89 8.47
C LEU A 98 13.03 -14.27 7.19
N CYS A 99 11.89 -14.94 7.35
CA CYS A 99 11.01 -15.31 6.25
C CYS A 99 10.02 -14.19 5.91
N LYS A 100 9.52 -13.49 6.91
CA LYS A 100 8.56 -12.39 6.77
C LYS A 100 8.65 -11.41 7.94
N VAL A 101 8.43 -10.13 7.62
CA VAL A 101 8.17 -9.05 8.59
C VAL A 101 6.90 -8.33 8.16
N HIS A 102 6.08 -7.98 9.13
CA HIS A 102 4.84 -7.28 8.93
C HIS A 102 4.72 -6.18 9.98
N MET A 103 4.43 -4.97 9.54
CA MET A 103 4.18 -3.84 10.43
C MET A 103 2.84 -3.23 10.03
N ASP A 104 1.92 -3.17 10.99
CA ASP A 104 0.62 -2.56 10.81
C ASP A 104 0.42 -1.51 11.88
N LEU A 105 0.34 -0.26 11.44
CA LEU A 105 0.13 0.91 12.28
C LEU A 105 -1.17 1.56 11.88
N ASN A 106 -2.04 1.73 12.87
CA ASN A 106 -3.30 2.41 12.72
C ASN A 106 -3.44 3.36 13.90
N VAL A 107 -3.25 4.66 13.65
CA VAL A 107 -3.24 5.69 14.67
C VAL A 107 -4.33 6.72 14.36
N PRO A 108 -5.62 6.41 14.63
CA PRO A 108 -6.74 7.22 14.17
C PRO A 108 -6.73 8.65 14.71
N TRP A 109 -6.19 8.87 15.92
CA TRP A 109 -6.14 10.19 16.55
C TRP A 109 -5.11 11.14 15.92
N LEU A 110 -4.24 10.63 15.05
CA LEU A 110 -3.27 11.42 14.28
C LEU A 110 -3.54 11.35 12.78
N GLU A 111 -4.61 10.66 12.37
CA GLU A 111 -4.93 10.40 10.96
C GLU A 111 -3.74 9.75 10.20
N GLU A 112 -2.94 8.95 10.92
CA GLU A 112 -1.75 8.28 10.42
C GLU A 112 -2.00 6.77 10.30
N GLY A 113 -1.61 6.20 9.17
CA GLY A 113 -1.77 4.77 8.90
C GLY A 113 -0.65 4.25 8.02
N PHE A 114 0.06 3.23 8.49
CA PHE A 114 1.17 2.61 7.78
C PHE A 114 1.02 1.10 7.76
N HIS A 115 1.21 0.52 6.57
CA HIS A 115 1.15 -0.92 6.40
C HIS A 115 2.38 -1.39 5.60
N GLY A 116 3.27 -2.12 6.26
CA GLY A 116 4.47 -2.71 5.69
C GLY A 116 4.39 -4.23 5.70
N THR A 117 4.68 -4.87 4.58
CA THR A 117 4.94 -6.30 4.53
C THR A 117 6.19 -6.58 3.71
N TRP A 118 7.15 -7.26 4.33
CA TRP A 118 8.35 -7.77 3.70
C TRP A 118 8.31 -9.29 3.81
N GLN A 119 8.56 -10.00 2.72
CA GLN A 119 8.64 -11.45 2.76
C GLN A 119 9.59 -11.99 1.70
N ARG A 120 10.24 -13.12 1.99
CA ARG A 120 11.02 -13.85 0.98
C ARG A 120 10.09 -14.46 -0.07
N SER A 121 10.52 -14.50 -1.33
CA SER A 121 9.71 -15.13 -2.40
C SER A 121 9.48 -16.62 -2.18
N LYS A 122 10.44 -17.30 -1.54
CA LYS A 122 10.29 -18.70 -1.15
C LYS A 122 10.08 -18.77 0.36
N MET A 123 8.82 -18.95 0.77
CA MET A 123 8.49 -19.25 2.15
C MET A 123 8.74 -20.73 2.44
N PRO A 124 9.38 -21.09 3.56
CA PRO A 124 9.35 -22.44 4.08
C PRO A 124 7.91 -22.84 4.45
N ASP A 125 7.66 -24.13 4.61
CA ASP A 125 6.37 -24.60 5.10
C ASP A 125 6.09 -24.05 6.49
N ARG A 126 4.80 -23.88 6.81
CA ARG A 126 4.37 -23.28 8.07
C ARG A 126 4.87 -24.04 9.31
N HIS A 127 5.07 -25.35 9.18
CA HIS A 127 5.59 -26.22 10.24
C HIS A 127 7.11 -26.01 10.47
N ASP A 128 7.80 -25.47 9.46
CA ASP A 128 9.23 -25.15 9.49
C ASP A 128 9.47 -23.67 9.81
N CYS A 129 8.47 -22.96 10.33
CA CYS A 129 8.56 -21.55 10.67
C CYS A 129 8.07 -21.29 12.10
N TRP A 130 8.76 -20.40 12.80
CA TRP A 130 8.23 -19.78 14.01
C TRP A 130 7.67 -18.40 13.67
N ASN A 131 6.73 -17.93 14.48
CA ASN A 131 6.10 -16.61 14.34
C ASN A 131 5.97 -15.97 15.72
N THR A 132 6.24 -14.68 15.80
CA THR A 132 6.02 -13.86 17.00
C THR A 132 5.47 -12.51 16.59
N GLY A 133 4.76 -11.86 17.51
CA GLY A 133 4.25 -10.51 17.30
C GLY A 133 4.29 -9.69 18.58
N MET A 134 4.58 -8.40 18.44
CA MET A 134 4.64 -7.45 19.54
C MET A 134 3.76 -6.23 19.25
N PRO A 135 2.88 -5.83 20.18
CA PRO A 135 2.11 -4.60 20.03
C PRO A 135 3.01 -3.38 20.18
N ILE A 136 2.78 -2.37 19.34
CA ILE A 136 3.40 -1.05 19.47
C ILE A 136 2.48 -0.18 20.32
N HIS A 137 2.98 0.32 21.44
CA HIS A 137 2.29 1.29 22.28
C HIS A 137 2.97 2.64 22.19
N VAL A 138 2.18 3.70 22.09
CA VAL A 138 2.66 5.08 22.12
C VAL A 138 1.76 5.92 22.98
N SER A 139 2.33 6.71 23.90
CA SER A 139 1.55 7.52 24.86
C SER A 139 0.46 6.70 25.59
N GLN A 140 0.79 5.48 26.03
CA GLN A 140 -0.13 4.54 26.69
C GLN A 140 -1.32 4.06 25.83
N ARG A 141 -1.30 4.29 24.52
CA ARG A 141 -2.31 3.79 23.56
C ARG A 141 -1.68 2.81 22.58
N MET A 142 -2.42 1.79 22.17
CA MET A 142 -1.95 0.86 21.14
C MET A 142 -1.99 1.55 19.78
N ALA A 143 -0.82 1.71 19.16
CA ALA A 143 -0.65 2.31 17.83
C ALA A 143 -0.64 1.26 16.70
N GLY A 144 -0.35 -0.01 17.02
CA GLY A 144 -0.30 -1.07 16.02
C GLY A 144 0.41 -2.33 16.51
N ARG A 145 0.96 -3.11 15.57
CA ARG A 145 1.70 -4.35 15.84
C ARG A 145 2.80 -4.59 14.81
N ILE A 146 3.88 -5.21 15.25
CA ILE A 146 4.90 -5.82 14.38
C ILE A 146 4.82 -7.33 14.55
N ASP A 147 4.75 -8.06 13.44
CA ASP A 147 4.83 -9.52 13.39
C ASP A 147 6.07 -9.94 12.58
N ILE A 148 6.85 -10.89 13.10
CA ILE A 148 8.00 -11.46 12.40
C ILE A 148 7.91 -12.99 12.34
N VAL A 149 8.35 -13.54 11.22
CA VAL A 149 8.38 -14.98 10.95
C VAL A 149 9.80 -15.36 10.56
N GLY A 150 10.35 -16.37 11.22
CA GLY A 150 11.68 -16.91 10.90
C GLY A 150 11.65 -18.43 10.73
N PRO A 151 12.74 -19.03 10.19
CA PRO A 151 12.84 -20.47 10.03
C PRO A 151 12.96 -21.17 11.39
N ALA A 152 12.27 -22.31 11.55
CA ALA A 152 12.29 -23.16 12.75
C ALA A 152 13.56 -24.02 12.85
N GLY A 153 14.72 -23.43 12.49
CA GLY A 153 16.02 -24.08 12.65
C GLY A 153 16.36 -24.28 14.13
N VAL A 154 16.92 -25.43 14.47
CA VAL A 154 17.34 -25.75 15.83
C VAL A 154 18.30 -24.68 16.34
N GLY A 155 17.91 -23.99 17.41
CA GLY A 155 18.75 -23.02 18.12
C GLY A 155 18.81 -21.60 17.53
N GLN A 156 18.13 -21.30 16.41
CA GLN A 156 18.20 -19.97 15.79
C GLN A 156 17.07 -19.02 16.20
N ALA A 157 15.90 -19.55 16.60
CA ALA A 157 14.73 -18.72 16.90
C ALA A 157 14.92 -17.77 18.10
N LEU A 158 15.42 -18.29 19.23
CA LEU A 158 15.56 -17.51 20.46
C LEU A 158 16.60 -16.38 20.36
N PRO A 159 17.81 -16.59 19.80
CA PRO A 159 18.77 -15.50 19.58
C PRO A 159 18.22 -14.40 18.66
N THR A 160 17.55 -14.77 17.56
CA THR A 160 16.94 -13.79 16.64
C THR A 160 15.82 -13.01 17.33
N LEU A 161 15.01 -13.67 18.18
CA LEU A 161 13.99 -13.00 18.96
C LEU A 161 14.60 -11.99 19.96
N ALA A 162 15.70 -12.35 20.64
CA ALA A 162 16.37 -11.45 21.57
C ALA A 162 16.89 -10.18 20.85
N LYS A 163 17.57 -10.34 19.72
CA LYS A 163 18.02 -9.21 18.89
C LYS A 163 16.85 -8.37 18.36
N PHE A 164 15.74 -9.01 18.01
CA PHE A 164 14.54 -8.29 17.58
C PHE A 164 13.96 -7.43 18.70
N LEU A 165 13.93 -7.95 19.94
CA LEU A 165 13.47 -7.18 21.10
C LEU A 165 14.38 -5.97 21.36
N GLU A 166 15.70 -6.17 21.31
CA GLU A 166 16.68 -5.07 21.42
C GLU A 166 16.45 -4.01 20.33
N LEU A 167 16.27 -4.43 19.08
CA LEU A 167 15.99 -3.53 17.97
C LEU A 167 14.69 -2.74 18.17
N VAL A 168 13.62 -3.41 18.60
CA VAL A 168 12.34 -2.73 18.86
C VAL A 168 12.49 -1.74 20.01
N GLU A 169 13.23 -2.07 21.06
CA GLU A 169 13.52 -1.17 22.17
C GLU A 169 14.25 0.11 21.70
N ASP A 170 15.24 -0.03 20.82
CA ASP A 170 15.96 1.10 20.21
C ASP A 170 15.08 1.94 19.25
N LEU A 171 14.04 1.33 18.67
CA LEU A 171 13.10 2.00 17.78
C LEU A 171 11.97 2.72 18.53
N ILE A 172 11.64 2.34 19.77
CA ILE A 172 10.56 2.96 20.56
C ILE A 172 10.70 4.49 20.62
N PRO A 173 11.86 5.09 20.95
CA PRO A 173 12.00 6.54 21.00
C PRO A 173 11.73 7.22 19.65
N GLN A 174 12.10 6.57 18.54
CA GLN A 174 11.86 7.10 17.20
C GLN A 174 10.37 7.04 16.85
N ILE A 175 9.71 5.95 17.24
CA ILE A 175 8.27 5.78 17.09
C ILE A 175 7.53 6.85 17.92
N GLU A 176 7.98 7.15 19.15
CA GLU A 176 7.37 8.19 19.98
C GLU A 176 7.53 9.60 19.37
N LEU A 177 8.65 9.91 18.73
CA LEU A 177 8.84 11.19 18.02
C LEU A 177 7.92 11.34 16.80
N LEU A 178 7.49 10.22 16.23
CA LEU A 178 6.58 10.14 15.08
C LEU A 178 5.10 10.04 15.49
N VAL A 179 4.73 10.22 16.77
CA VAL A 179 3.34 10.20 17.25
C VAL A 179 3.03 11.53 17.94
#